data_AF-A0A0M3J0N8-F1
#
_entry.id   AF-A0A0M3J0N8-F1
#
_cell.length_a   1.000
_cell.length_b   1.000
_cell.length_c   1.000
_cell.angle_alpha   90.00
_cell.angle_beta   90.00
_cell.angle_gamma   90.00
#
_symmetry.space_group_name_H-M   'P 1'
#
loop_
_entity.id
_entity.type
_entity.pdbx_description
1 polymer ?
#
loop_
_entity_poly.entity_id
_entity_poly.type
_entity_poly.pdbx_seq_one_letter_code
_entity_poly.pdbx_strand_id
1 'polypeptide(L)'
;MKVLRLRIILMRNISVICLQIDEYYYGLRIFPGQDPANVWVGWVTPKYHFHANNFNASEAVRRCRFQEIDQYGGSMQSLEYRNCYMMNAASLLEAVPDTGNAKVSGILIGCIIDTSIGELSFLAAGQDTGIRFKLEPGAMLYPAAFVAPTASEILQFELGRIRYTFPLSSAMFKSTRKSLVPFCPPRLTVEKLQPYNWARVPNECLRTTALKLSDVRGWSVLCDDPVRIMSVYVPEKDMSFDILEMIEKPNYLQFHRQTLNLYCKLAAHGNQKVAHILCGHVDEDQIMYAIKNHYLSGPMRQGFHDFLIAVHLKTHVDARISAAHEYVVPLVPELTTKNVFNPSSEDRFPQICGKSVSIRPIMVCSEVQTKYVQCDRESAGASYGQTGESVEVSNFRPLFKLFNSLMIVGLIEDDDLRYVMKLIHPSAFDENYEPGQLASHEAIVHE
;
A
#
# COMPACT_ATOMS: atom_id res chain seq x y z
N MET A 1 -26.12 16.55 3.40
CA MET A 1 -25.63 16.26 4.76
C MET A 1 -24.11 16.24 4.78
N LYS A 2 -23.45 16.74 5.83
CA LYS A 2 -22.00 16.57 5.99
C LYS A 2 -21.76 15.27 6.76
N VAL A 3 -21.05 14.33 6.14
CA VAL A 3 -20.53 13.13 6.81
C VAL A 3 -19.15 13.47 7.34
N LEU A 4 -19.02 13.58 8.66
CA LEU A 4 -17.75 13.79 9.34
C LEU A 4 -17.30 12.45 9.91
N ARG A 5 -16.10 12.01 9.54
CA ARG A 5 -15.48 10.81 10.11
C ARG A 5 -14.19 11.21 10.81
N LEU A 6 -14.04 10.76 12.04
CA LEU A 6 -12.74 10.76 12.70
C LEU A 6 -11.92 9.61 12.15
N ARG A 7 -10.68 9.90 11.74
CA ARG A 7 -9.74 8.88 11.27
C ARG A 7 -9.19 8.08 12.45
N ILE A 8 -9.94 7.10 12.92
CA ILE A 8 -9.55 6.22 14.03
C ILE A 8 -9.56 4.79 13.54
N ILE A 9 -8.46 4.09 13.82
CA ILE A 9 -8.31 2.68 13.51
C ILE A 9 -8.38 1.93 14.83
N LEU A 10 -9.42 1.11 14.98
CA LEU A 10 -9.45 0.03 15.95
C LEU A 10 -8.93 -1.23 15.24
N MET A 11 -7.60 -1.43 15.24
CA MET A 11 -7.04 -2.69 14.76
C MET A 11 -7.28 -3.78 15.81
N ARG A 12 -8.14 -4.74 15.49
CA ARG A 12 -8.19 -6.01 16.20
C ARG A 12 -7.03 -6.89 15.71
N ASN A 13 -5.98 -7.06 16.52
CA ASN A 13 -5.17 -8.28 16.46
C ASN A 13 -5.74 -9.21 17.53
N ILE A 14 -6.63 -10.11 17.15
CA ILE A 14 -7.08 -11.19 18.04
C ILE A 14 -5.98 -12.25 18.03
N SER A 15 -5.06 -12.11 18.97
CA SER A 15 -4.33 -13.25 19.51
C SER A 15 -4.63 -13.24 21.00
N VAL A 16 -5.28 -14.30 21.47
CA VAL A 16 -5.57 -14.61 22.89
C VAL A 16 -6.84 -13.94 23.42
N ILE A 17 -7.82 -14.79 23.78
CA ILE A 17 -8.92 -14.49 24.70
C ILE A 17 -8.28 -13.96 25.99
N CYS A 18 -8.28 -12.63 26.16
CA CYS A 18 -7.88 -12.02 27.41
C CYS A 18 -9.15 -11.64 28.17
N LEU A 19 -9.31 -12.20 29.37
CA LEU A 19 -10.36 -11.87 30.34
C LEU A 19 -10.20 -10.45 30.91
N GLN A 20 -9.89 -9.45 30.08
CA GLN A 20 -9.65 -8.07 30.49
C GLN A 20 -10.65 -7.13 29.82
N ILE A 21 -11.17 -6.19 30.62
CA ILE A 21 -12.09 -5.13 30.20
C ILE A 21 -11.38 -4.29 29.12
N ASP A 22 -11.84 -4.37 27.89
CA ASP A 22 -11.34 -3.58 26.75
C ASP A 22 -12.50 -2.74 26.15
N GLU A 23 -13.03 -1.86 26.99
CA GLU A 23 -14.08 -0.88 26.65
C GLU A 23 -13.47 0.49 26.31
N TYR A 24 -13.90 1.07 25.19
CA TYR A 24 -13.42 2.36 24.69
C TYR A 24 -14.56 3.36 24.54
N TYR A 25 -14.34 4.59 24.99
CA TYR A 25 -15.33 5.67 24.93
C TYR A 25 -14.91 6.80 23.99
N TYR A 26 -15.87 7.33 23.24
CA TYR A 26 -15.80 8.70 22.71
C TYR A 26 -17.14 9.43 22.88
N GLY A 27 -17.08 10.75 23.02
CA GLY A 27 -18.26 11.60 23.11
C GLY A 27 -18.43 12.46 21.86
N LEU A 28 -19.68 12.76 21.53
CA LEU A 28 -20.06 13.81 20.59
C LEU A 28 -20.94 14.83 21.33
N ARG A 29 -20.42 16.04 21.50
CA ARG A 29 -21.21 17.16 22.01
C ARG A 29 -21.89 17.87 20.85
N ILE A 30 -23.21 17.99 20.90
CA ILE A 30 -24.04 18.76 19.99
C ILE A 30 -24.32 20.11 20.67
N PHE A 31 -23.99 21.22 20.00
CA PHE A 31 -24.12 22.55 20.59
C PHE A 31 -25.58 23.02 20.63
N PRO A 32 -25.94 23.91 21.59
CA PRO A 32 -27.24 24.56 21.62
C PRO A 32 -27.54 25.26 20.28
N GLY A 33 -28.72 25.02 19.71
CA GLY A 33 -29.15 25.58 18.42
C GLY A 33 -29.02 24.62 17.24
N GLN A 34 -28.20 23.57 17.34
CA GLN A 34 -28.23 22.48 16.39
C GLN A 34 -29.40 21.54 16.70
N ASP A 35 -30.24 21.27 15.71
CA ASP A 35 -31.37 20.36 15.87
C ASP A 35 -30.88 18.90 15.95
N PRO A 36 -31.12 18.18 17.06
CA PRO A 36 -30.68 16.79 17.23
C PRO A 36 -31.37 15.83 16.26
N ALA A 37 -32.57 16.14 15.74
CA ALA A 37 -33.22 15.28 14.74
C ALA A 37 -32.39 15.17 13.44
N ASN A 38 -31.58 16.19 13.16
CA ASN A 38 -30.71 16.29 12.00
C ASN A 38 -29.27 15.77 12.25
N VAL A 39 -29.02 15.17 13.41
CA VAL A 39 -27.72 14.63 13.81
C VAL A 39 -27.82 13.11 14.00
N TRP A 40 -26.88 12.39 13.38
CA TRP A 40 -26.70 10.96 13.54
C TRP A 40 -25.30 10.68 14.06
N VAL A 41 -25.19 9.79 15.04
CA VAL A 41 -23.95 9.50 15.75
C VAL A 41 -23.70 8.00 15.78
N GLY A 42 -22.45 7.60 15.61
CA GLY A 42 -22.03 6.21 15.78
C GLY A 42 -20.80 5.86 14.95
N TRP A 43 -20.80 4.64 14.40
CA TRP A 43 -19.63 4.07 13.73
C TRP A 43 -19.93 3.69 12.29
N VAL A 44 -18.92 3.78 11.44
CA VAL A 44 -19.01 3.39 10.02
C VAL A 44 -17.83 2.53 9.63
N THR A 45 -18.09 1.57 8.75
CA THR A 45 -17.04 0.76 8.13
C THR A 45 -16.35 1.53 6.99
N PRO A 46 -15.10 1.17 6.61
CA PRO A 46 -14.43 1.75 5.44
C PRO A 46 -15.26 1.64 4.16
N LYS A 47 -16.04 0.55 4.04
CA LYS A 47 -16.87 0.21 2.87
C LYS A 47 -18.12 1.09 2.69
N TYR A 48 -18.37 2.06 3.57
CA TYR A 48 -19.49 2.99 3.38
C TYR A 48 -19.12 4.08 2.38
N HIS A 49 -19.78 4.05 1.22
CA HIS A 49 -19.63 5.02 0.12
C HIS A 49 -20.94 5.75 -0.25
N PHE A 50 -22.03 5.55 0.49
CA PHE A 50 -23.31 6.16 0.17
C PHE A 50 -23.34 7.65 0.54
N HIS A 51 -23.62 8.51 -0.44
CA HIS A 51 -23.77 9.95 -0.24
C HIS A 51 -25.19 10.39 -0.61
N ALA A 52 -25.89 11.03 0.33
CA ALA A 52 -27.21 11.61 0.11
C ALA A 52 -27.35 12.97 0.82
N ASN A 53 -28.26 13.80 0.32
CA ASN A 53 -28.54 15.12 0.91
C ASN A 53 -29.22 14.99 2.28
N ASN A 54 -30.15 14.05 2.42
CA ASN A 54 -30.81 13.68 3.67
C ASN A 54 -30.50 12.21 3.94
N PHE A 55 -30.01 11.91 5.14
CA PHE A 55 -29.74 10.52 5.52
C PHE A 55 -31.02 9.88 6.04
N ASN A 56 -31.40 8.79 5.38
CA ASN A 56 -32.44 7.89 5.82
C ASN A 56 -31.79 6.53 6.14
N ALA A 57 -31.96 6.05 7.37
CA ALA A 57 -31.36 4.79 7.81
C ALA A 57 -31.85 3.59 6.99
N SER A 58 -33.08 3.61 6.49
CA SER A 58 -33.64 2.50 5.70
C SER A 58 -32.96 2.32 4.33
N GLU A 59 -32.51 3.40 3.70
CA GLU A 59 -31.88 3.39 2.38
C GLU A 59 -30.35 3.30 2.46
N ALA A 60 -29.77 4.03 3.42
CA ALA A 60 -28.32 4.19 3.53
C ALA A 60 -27.63 3.02 4.23
N VAL A 61 -28.31 2.35 5.17
CA VAL A 61 -27.76 1.23 5.93
C VAL A 61 -27.93 -0.06 5.14
N ARG A 62 -26.82 -0.60 4.64
CA ARG A 62 -26.80 -1.90 3.95
C ARG A 62 -26.53 -2.98 4.98
N ARG A 63 -27.40 -3.99 4.98
CA ARG A 63 -27.37 -5.13 5.91
C ARG A 63 -27.34 -6.42 5.10
N CYS A 64 -26.44 -7.32 5.46
CA CYS A 64 -26.38 -8.67 4.89
C CYS A 64 -26.39 -9.66 6.04
N ARG A 65 -27.34 -10.59 6.04
CA ARG A 65 -27.43 -11.63 7.06
C ARG A 65 -26.97 -12.95 6.45
N PHE A 66 -25.87 -13.47 6.95
CA PHE A 66 -25.40 -14.80 6.63
C PHE A 66 -25.98 -15.79 7.63
N GLN A 67 -26.64 -16.84 7.15
CA GLN A 67 -27.20 -17.88 7.99
C GLN A 67 -26.66 -19.22 7.49
N GLU A 68 -25.94 -19.91 8.35
CA GLU A 68 -25.54 -21.29 8.09
C GLU A 68 -26.72 -22.20 8.43
N ILE A 69 -27.19 -22.94 7.43
CA ILE A 69 -28.30 -23.86 7.53
C ILE A 69 -27.71 -25.27 7.50
N ASP A 70 -28.02 -26.06 8.51
CA ASP A 70 -27.63 -27.47 8.57
C ASP A 70 -28.41 -28.30 7.53
N GLN A 71 -27.94 -29.52 7.25
CA GLN A 71 -28.56 -30.46 6.29
C GLN A 71 -30.03 -30.77 6.63
N TYR A 72 -30.44 -30.59 7.88
CA TYR A 72 -31.81 -30.79 8.37
C TYR A 72 -32.66 -29.50 8.39
N GLY A 73 -32.18 -28.40 7.80
CA GLY A 73 -32.91 -27.13 7.74
C GLY A 73 -32.88 -26.31 9.04
N GLY A 74 -32.16 -26.76 10.07
CA GLY A 74 -31.96 -26.03 11.31
C GLY A 74 -30.90 -24.94 11.13
N SER A 75 -31.16 -23.71 11.59
CA SER A 75 -30.15 -22.66 11.58
C SER A 75 -29.22 -22.79 12.79
N MET A 76 -27.92 -23.01 12.57
CA MET A 76 -26.95 -23.10 13.67
C MET A 76 -26.44 -21.72 14.11
N GLN A 77 -26.06 -20.88 13.15
CA GLN A 77 -25.48 -19.57 13.45
C GLN A 77 -25.91 -18.54 12.40
N SER A 78 -26.20 -17.33 12.87
CA SER A 78 -26.62 -16.21 12.04
C SER A 78 -25.71 -15.02 12.35
N LEU A 79 -24.95 -14.57 11.35
CA LEU A 79 -24.13 -13.37 11.42
C LEU A 79 -24.80 -12.26 10.62
N GLU A 80 -24.84 -11.05 11.17
CA GLU A 80 -25.35 -9.87 10.48
C GLU A 80 -24.21 -8.89 10.22
N TYR A 81 -23.96 -8.63 8.94
CA TYR A 81 -22.98 -7.68 8.44
C TYR A 81 -23.64 -6.34 8.16
N ARG A 82 -23.07 -5.26 8.71
CA ARG A 82 -23.58 -3.89 8.47
C ARG A 82 -22.45 -2.94 8.11
N ASN A 83 -22.72 -2.07 7.15
CA ASN A 83 -21.75 -1.03 6.76
C ASN A 83 -21.75 0.20 7.69
N CYS A 84 -22.84 0.40 8.45
CA CYS A 84 -23.15 1.61 9.19
C CYS A 84 -23.90 1.29 10.50
N TYR A 85 -23.37 1.77 11.61
CA TYR A 85 -23.88 1.61 12.97
C TYR A 85 -24.17 3.00 13.56
N MET A 86 -25.15 3.68 12.96
CA MET A 86 -25.51 5.06 13.30
C MET A 86 -26.89 5.11 13.93
N MET A 87 -27.06 5.97 14.92
CA MET A 87 -28.33 6.24 15.59
C MET A 87 -28.66 7.72 15.51
N ASN A 88 -29.95 8.04 15.42
CA ASN A 88 -30.42 9.41 15.43
C ASN A 88 -30.30 9.98 16.85
N ALA A 89 -29.78 11.20 16.99
CA ALA A 89 -29.57 11.82 18.29
C ALA A 89 -30.90 12.11 19.02
N ALA A 90 -31.98 12.48 18.32
CA ALA A 90 -33.28 12.69 18.94
C ALA A 90 -33.87 11.37 19.49
N SER A 91 -33.79 10.28 18.71
CA SER A 91 -34.27 8.96 19.18
C SER A 91 -33.47 8.44 20.37
N LEU A 92 -32.17 8.74 20.46
CA LEU A 92 -31.35 8.40 21.63
C LEU A 92 -31.74 9.20 22.87
N LEU A 93 -32.19 10.45 22.70
CA LEU A 93 -32.69 11.28 23.81
C LEU A 93 -34.05 10.82 24.30
N GLU A 94 -34.94 10.41 23.39
CA GLU A 94 -36.26 9.85 23.74
C GLU A 94 -36.16 8.54 24.54
N ALA A 95 -35.08 7.77 24.34
CA ALA A 95 -34.83 6.54 25.07
C ALA A 95 -34.44 6.78 26.55
N VAL A 96 -34.17 8.03 26.94
CA VAL A 96 -33.67 8.38 28.28
C VAL A 96 -34.68 9.28 29.01
N PRO A 97 -35.07 8.96 30.26
CA PRO A 97 -36.16 9.64 30.96
C PRO A 97 -35.82 11.07 31.42
N ASP A 98 -34.54 11.44 31.52
CA ASP A 98 -34.10 12.75 31.99
C ASP A 98 -32.98 13.33 31.10
N THR A 99 -33.33 14.21 30.17
CA THR A 99 -32.38 14.84 29.23
C THR A 99 -31.63 16.04 29.83
N GLY A 100 -31.82 16.37 31.12
CA GLY A 100 -31.20 17.54 31.75
C GLY A 100 -31.46 18.87 31.01
N ASN A 101 -30.70 19.92 31.33
CA ASN A 101 -30.74 21.22 30.62
C ASN A 101 -30.05 21.17 29.23
N ALA A 102 -30.40 20.18 28.41
CA ALA A 102 -29.92 19.98 27.03
C ALA A 102 -30.00 21.26 26.17
N LYS A 103 -31.00 22.11 26.41
CA LYS A 103 -31.21 23.38 25.69
C LYS A 103 -30.16 24.46 26.00
N VAL A 104 -29.46 24.38 27.14
CA VAL A 104 -28.51 25.42 27.60
C VAL A 104 -27.06 24.96 27.49
N SER A 105 -26.75 23.70 27.86
CA SER A 105 -25.37 23.18 27.88
C SER A 105 -24.99 22.32 26.66
N GLY A 106 -25.94 22.11 25.74
CA GLY A 106 -25.79 21.18 24.63
C GLY A 106 -26.00 19.73 25.07
N ILE A 107 -26.13 18.84 24.08
CA ILE A 107 -26.39 17.41 24.28
C ILE A 107 -25.09 16.65 24.11
N LEU A 108 -24.74 15.79 25.07
CA LEU A 108 -23.61 14.87 24.96
C LEU A 108 -24.10 13.46 24.65
N ILE A 109 -23.71 12.92 23.50
CA ILE A 109 -23.92 11.52 23.13
C ILE A 109 -22.60 10.78 23.31
N GLY A 110 -22.58 9.83 24.23
CA GLY A 110 -21.47 8.92 24.45
C GLY A 110 -21.63 7.67 23.60
N CYS A 111 -20.53 7.15 23.08
CA CYS A 111 -20.48 5.91 22.34
C CYS A 111 -19.40 5.03 22.95
N ILE A 112 -19.77 3.81 23.32
CA ILE A 112 -18.88 2.83 23.94
C ILE A 112 -18.73 1.65 22.98
N ILE A 113 -17.48 1.20 22.78
CA ILE A 113 -17.19 -0.07 22.13
C ILE A 113 -16.57 -1.01 23.14
N ASP A 114 -17.18 -2.17 23.33
CA ASP A 114 -16.52 -3.30 23.97
C ASP A 114 -15.88 -4.18 22.90
N THR A 115 -14.55 -4.20 22.86
CA THR A 115 -13.80 -5.02 21.89
C THR A 115 -13.63 -6.48 22.33
N SER A 116 -13.93 -6.81 23.59
CA SER A 116 -13.90 -8.17 24.13
C SER A 116 -15.15 -8.94 23.70
N ILE A 117 -16.33 -8.37 23.93
CA ILE A 117 -17.63 -8.96 23.56
C ILE A 117 -17.98 -8.66 22.09
N GLY A 118 -17.49 -7.53 21.56
CA GLY A 118 -17.86 -7.06 20.23
C GLY A 118 -19.25 -6.44 20.24
N GLU A 119 -19.51 -5.50 21.15
CA GLU A 119 -20.78 -4.79 21.27
C GLU A 119 -20.55 -3.27 21.27
N LEU A 120 -21.40 -2.55 20.55
CA LEU A 120 -21.51 -1.08 20.59
C LEU A 120 -22.70 -0.70 21.44
N SER A 121 -22.54 0.26 22.34
CA SER A 121 -23.62 0.85 23.11
C SER A 121 -23.57 2.37 23.07
N PHE A 122 -24.73 3.00 23.29
CA PHE A 122 -24.88 4.45 23.26
C PHE A 122 -25.35 4.98 24.61
N LEU A 123 -24.72 6.07 25.04
CA LEU A 123 -25.15 6.86 26.18
C LEU A 123 -25.72 8.19 25.68
N ALA A 124 -26.81 8.66 26.27
CA ALA A 124 -27.34 10.00 26.04
C ALA A 124 -27.38 10.76 27.36
N ALA A 125 -26.78 11.96 27.40
CA ALA A 125 -26.67 12.79 28.61
C ALA A 125 -26.08 12.05 29.83
N GLY A 126 -25.21 11.05 29.59
CA GLY A 126 -24.57 10.24 30.64
C GLY A 126 -25.40 9.04 31.13
N GLN A 127 -26.59 8.80 30.57
CA GLN A 127 -27.42 7.63 30.88
C GLN A 127 -27.39 6.61 29.73
N ASP A 128 -27.55 5.32 30.05
CA ASP A 128 -27.60 4.24 29.05
C ASP A 128 -28.92 4.26 28.30
N THR A 129 -28.84 4.23 26.97
CA THR A 129 -30.03 4.21 26.08
C THR A 129 -30.59 2.80 25.90
N GLY A 130 -29.85 1.75 26.30
CA GLY A 130 -30.23 0.35 26.10
C GLY A 130 -30.09 -0.14 24.64
N ILE A 131 -29.74 0.75 23.72
CA ILE A 131 -29.55 0.42 22.30
C ILE A 131 -28.16 -0.15 22.10
N ARG A 132 -28.09 -1.36 21.57
CA ARG A 132 -26.82 -2.06 21.34
C ARG A 132 -26.73 -2.68 19.95
N PHE A 133 -25.52 -2.70 19.40
CA PHE A 133 -25.21 -3.40 18.15
C PHE A 133 -24.12 -4.44 18.37
N LYS A 134 -24.35 -5.66 17.87
CA LYS A 134 -23.32 -6.68 17.80
C LYS A 134 -22.38 -6.42 16.63
N LEU A 135 -21.09 -6.57 16.87
CA LEU A 135 -20.01 -6.36 15.91
C LEU A 135 -19.38 -7.67 15.48
N GLU A 136 -18.89 -7.66 14.25
CA GLU A 136 -18.14 -8.76 13.67
C GLU A 136 -16.69 -8.78 14.18
N PRO A 137 -16.08 -9.97 14.35
CA PRO A 137 -14.65 -10.10 14.57
C PRO A 137 -13.83 -9.52 13.41
N GLY A 138 -12.85 -8.67 13.73
CA GLY A 138 -11.95 -8.06 12.75
C GLY A 138 -12.51 -6.85 11.98
N ALA A 139 -13.73 -6.39 12.28
CA ALA A 139 -14.29 -5.20 11.64
C ALA A 139 -13.51 -3.93 11.99
N MET A 140 -13.15 -3.16 10.96
CA MET A 140 -12.56 -1.84 11.08
C MET A 140 -13.66 -0.79 11.16
N LEU A 141 -13.66 0.02 12.22
CA LEU A 141 -14.69 1.02 12.49
C LEU A 141 -14.10 2.41 12.65
N TYR A 142 -14.71 3.38 11.98
CA TYR A 142 -14.42 4.80 12.13
C TYR A 142 -15.56 5.48 12.89
N PRO A 143 -15.27 6.29 13.93
CA PRO A 143 -16.29 7.09 14.58
C PRO A 143 -16.73 8.18 13.62
N ALA A 144 -18.04 8.31 13.45
CA ALA A 144 -18.64 9.20 12.49
C ALA A 144 -19.83 9.94 13.08
N ALA A 145 -20.06 11.14 12.55
CA ALA A 145 -21.25 11.92 12.79
C ALA A 145 -21.78 12.38 11.43
N PHE A 146 -23.05 12.13 11.15
CA PHE A 146 -23.72 12.72 9.99
C PHE A 146 -24.57 13.87 10.50
N VAL A 147 -24.44 15.04 9.87
CA VAL A 147 -25.18 16.21 10.30
C VAL A 147 -25.69 17.05 9.13
N ALA A 148 -26.94 17.50 9.22
CA ALA A 148 -27.43 18.62 8.43
C ALA A 148 -27.30 19.90 9.27
N PRO A 149 -26.45 20.85 8.87
CA PRO A 149 -26.16 22.04 9.68
C PRO A 149 -27.40 22.94 9.78
N THR A 150 -27.83 23.25 11.01
CA THR A 150 -28.90 24.22 11.29
C THR A 150 -28.40 25.45 12.06
N ALA A 151 -27.17 25.39 12.59
CA ALA A 151 -26.51 26.46 13.34
C ALA A 151 -25.05 26.67 12.89
N SER A 152 -24.42 27.76 13.35
CA SER A 152 -23.00 28.06 13.13
C SER A 152 -22.08 27.12 13.90
N GLU A 153 -22.44 26.83 15.15
CA GLU A 153 -21.77 25.84 16.00
C GLU A 153 -22.59 24.55 15.99
N ILE A 154 -22.02 23.48 15.42
CA ILE A 154 -22.77 22.26 15.12
C ILE A 154 -22.49 21.19 16.17
N LEU A 155 -21.24 20.74 16.23
CA LEU A 155 -20.81 19.64 17.08
C LEU A 155 -19.32 19.72 17.40
N GLN A 156 -18.92 19.01 18.45
CA GLN A 156 -17.55 18.82 18.89
C GLN A 156 -17.34 17.35 19.26
N PHE A 157 -16.28 16.74 18.73
CA PHE A 157 -15.84 15.43 19.17
C PHE A 157 -15.05 15.55 20.48
N GLU A 158 -15.42 14.78 21.49
CA GLU A 158 -14.77 14.73 22.79
C GLU A 158 -14.08 13.37 22.98
N LEU A 159 -12.75 13.37 22.90
CA LEU A 159 -11.92 12.20 23.16
C LEU A 159 -11.63 12.09 24.66
N GLY A 160 -12.68 11.90 25.43
CA GLY A 160 -12.61 11.74 26.89
C GLY A 160 -12.59 10.28 27.32
N ARG A 161 -12.86 10.08 28.62
CA ARG A 161 -13.16 8.77 29.20
C ARG A 161 -14.28 8.90 30.21
N ILE A 162 -15.03 7.82 30.42
CA ILE A 162 -15.96 7.68 31.54
C ILE A 162 -15.39 6.66 32.56
N ARG A 163 -16.07 6.43 33.68
CA ARG A 163 -15.61 5.45 34.67
C ARG A 163 -15.50 4.07 34.01
N TYR A 164 -14.44 3.34 34.33
CA TYR A 164 -14.17 1.97 33.85
C TYR A 164 -13.98 1.81 32.33
N THR A 165 -13.78 2.90 31.58
CA THR A 165 -13.48 2.85 30.13
C THR A 165 -12.14 3.50 29.81
N PHE A 166 -11.54 3.08 28.70
CA PHE A 166 -10.37 3.72 28.12
C PHE A 166 -10.75 4.82 27.13
N PRO A 167 -9.96 5.90 27.02
CA PRO A 167 -10.15 6.86 25.94
C PRO A 167 -9.83 6.19 24.61
N LEU A 168 -10.53 6.60 23.56
CA LEU A 168 -10.34 6.04 22.21
C LEU A 168 -8.90 6.18 21.68
N SER A 169 -8.13 7.16 22.16
CA SER A 169 -6.72 7.32 21.78
C SER A 169 -5.79 6.21 22.24
N SER A 170 -6.15 5.48 23.30
CA SER A 170 -5.38 4.33 23.77
C SER A 170 -5.50 3.11 22.84
N ALA A 171 -6.56 3.03 22.02
CA ALA A 171 -6.75 1.96 21.04
C ALA A 171 -5.94 2.17 19.75
N MET A 172 -5.56 3.41 19.44
CA MET A 172 -4.99 3.76 18.13
C MET A 172 -3.53 3.34 17.96
N PHE A 173 -2.72 3.39 19.02
CA PHE A 173 -1.30 3.06 18.96
C PHE A 173 -0.97 1.92 19.91
N LYS A 174 -0.15 0.98 19.43
CA LYS A 174 0.40 -0.10 20.26
C LYS A 174 1.16 0.44 21.47
N SER A 175 1.87 1.57 21.31
CA SER A 175 2.65 2.22 22.37
C SER A 175 1.80 2.81 23.50
N THR A 176 0.55 3.20 23.22
CA THR A 176 -0.35 3.82 24.20
C THR A 176 -1.46 2.86 24.66
N ARG A 177 -1.30 1.57 24.39
CA ARG A 177 -2.27 0.53 24.73
C ARG A 177 -2.57 0.57 26.23
N LYS A 178 -3.85 0.68 26.59
CA LYS A 178 -4.34 0.76 27.98
C LYS A 178 -3.89 2.00 28.77
N SER A 179 -3.46 3.07 28.08
CA SER A 179 -3.27 4.36 28.73
C SER A 179 -4.62 4.96 29.16
N LEU A 180 -4.71 5.42 30.42
CA LEU A 180 -5.88 6.11 30.96
C LEU A 180 -5.86 7.63 30.67
N VAL A 181 -4.74 8.16 30.20
CA VAL A 181 -4.59 9.59 29.91
C VAL A 181 -5.13 9.86 28.51
N PRO A 182 -6.23 10.62 28.37
CA PRO A 182 -6.71 11.02 27.06
C PRO A 182 -5.70 11.98 26.43
N PHE A 183 -5.32 11.69 25.20
CA PHE A 183 -4.56 12.60 24.35
C PHE A 183 -5.20 12.67 22.96
N CYS A 184 -5.01 13.80 22.27
CA CYS A 184 -5.40 13.97 20.87
C CYS A 184 -4.16 13.75 19.99
N PRO A 185 -4.06 12.64 19.22
CA PRO A 185 -2.90 12.42 18.36
C PRO A 185 -2.86 13.47 17.24
N PRO A 186 -1.68 14.01 16.87
CA PRO A 186 -1.58 15.02 15.81
C PRO A 186 -2.01 14.51 14.43
N ARG A 187 -2.02 13.18 14.25
CA ARG A 187 -2.46 12.53 13.01
C ARG A 187 -4.00 12.43 12.89
N LEU A 188 -4.73 12.64 13.99
CA LEU A 188 -6.17 12.54 13.99
C LEU A 188 -6.78 13.78 13.33
N THR A 189 -7.44 13.57 12.20
CA THR A 189 -8.16 14.61 11.48
C THR A 189 -9.61 14.20 11.25
N VAL A 190 -10.47 15.21 11.11
CA VAL A 190 -11.86 15.01 10.72
C VAL A 190 -11.92 15.03 9.19
N GLU A 191 -12.23 13.88 8.59
CA GLU A 191 -12.42 13.76 7.14
C GLU A 191 -13.90 13.96 6.79
N LYS A 192 -14.15 14.68 5.68
CA LYS A 192 -15.49 14.86 5.11
C LYS A 192 -15.65 13.93 3.92
N LEU A 193 -16.77 13.20 3.85
CA LEU A 193 -17.10 12.43 2.65
C LEU A 193 -17.30 13.37 1.45
N GLN A 194 -16.56 13.13 0.37
CA GLN A 194 -16.72 13.83 -0.89
C GLN A 194 -17.67 13.04 -1.80
N PRO A 195 -18.60 13.72 -2.51
CA PRO A 195 -19.54 13.05 -3.40
C PRO A 195 -18.90 12.49 -4.67
N TYR A 196 -17.79 13.07 -5.10
CA TYR A 196 -17.02 12.65 -6.26
C TYR A 196 -15.55 12.49 -5.86
N ASN A 197 -14.89 11.53 -6.49
CA ASN A 197 -13.44 11.34 -6.38
C ASN A 197 -12.89 11.04 -7.77
N TRP A 198 -11.67 11.49 -8.02
CA TRP A 198 -10.96 11.16 -9.26
C TRP A 198 -10.34 9.77 -9.14
N ALA A 199 -10.39 9.02 -10.23
CA ALA A 199 -9.77 7.71 -10.36
C ALA A 199 -9.15 7.61 -11.74
N ARG A 200 -7.98 6.96 -11.81
CA ARG A 200 -7.28 6.72 -13.06
C ARG A 200 -8.03 5.66 -13.88
N VAL A 201 -8.16 5.90 -15.18
CA VAL A 201 -8.66 4.90 -16.13
C VAL A 201 -7.51 3.98 -16.56
N PRO A 202 -7.66 2.64 -16.51
CA PRO A 202 -6.66 1.71 -17.01
C PRO A 202 -6.37 1.92 -18.50
N ASN A 203 -5.11 1.75 -18.90
CA ASN A 203 -4.70 1.88 -20.31
C ASN A 203 -5.23 0.72 -21.17
N GLU A 204 -5.31 -0.46 -20.56
CA GLU A 204 -5.78 -1.69 -21.20
C GLU A 204 -6.93 -2.26 -20.37
N CYS A 205 -7.95 -2.77 -21.07
CA CYS A 205 -9.09 -3.42 -20.48
C CYS A 205 -9.17 -4.87 -20.98
N LEU A 206 -9.66 -5.77 -20.12
CA LEU A 206 -9.89 -7.16 -20.49
C LEU A 206 -10.83 -7.22 -21.70
N ARG A 207 -10.38 -7.90 -22.75
CA ARG A 207 -11.19 -8.13 -23.95
C ARG A 207 -12.02 -9.39 -23.74
N THR A 208 -13.33 -9.22 -23.59
CA THR A 208 -14.26 -10.33 -23.45
C THR A 208 -15.02 -10.52 -24.76
N THR A 209 -15.07 -11.75 -25.25
CA THR A 209 -15.89 -12.14 -26.40
C THR A 209 -17.10 -12.92 -25.89
N ALA A 210 -18.29 -12.35 -26.11
CA ALA A 210 -19.55 -12.99 -25.74
C ALA A 210 -20.21 -13.56 -27.00
N LEU A 211 -20.39 -14.88 -27.05
CA LEU A 211 -21.00 -15.58 -28.18
C LEU A 211 -22.21 -16.40 -27.70
N LYS A 212 -23.36 -16.19 -28.33
CA LYS A 212 -24.54 -17.04 -28.13
C LYS A 212 -24.34 -18.35 -28.87
N LEU A 213 -24.18 -19.45 -28.14
CA LEU A 213 -23.94 -20.76 -28.73
C LEU A 213 -25.24 -21.36 -29.31
N SER A 214 -26.34 -21.27 -28.57
CA SER A 214 -27.69 -21.70 -29.01
C SER A 214 -28.74 -21.25 -28.00
N ASP A 215 -30.04 -21.40 -28.31
CA ASP A 215 -31.13 -21.15 -27.36
C ASP A 215 -31.14 -22.15 -26.18
N VAL A 216 -30.54 -23.34 -26.35
CA VAL A 216 -30.46 -24.37 -25.30
C VAL A 216 -29.21 -24.19 -24.44
N ARG A 217 -28.05 -23.89 -25.04
CA ARG A 217 -26.76 -23.75 -24.34
C ARG A 217 -26.51 -22.35 -23.79
N GLY A 218 -27.26 -21.35 -24.24
CA GLY A 218 -27.12 -19.97 -23.81
C GLY A 218 -25.87 -19.29 -24.37
N TRP A 219 -25.26 -18.44 -23.53
CA TRP A 219 -24.13 -17.59 -23.88
C TRP A 219 -22.81 -18.13 -23.31
N SER A 220 -21.76 -18.06 -24.10
CA SER A 220 -20.39 -18.29 -23.67
C SER A 220 -19.65 -16.96 -23.65
N VAL A 221 -18.89 -16.71 -22.59
CA VAL A 221 -18.02 -15.54 -22.46
C VAL A 221 -16.59 -16.03 -22.29
N LEU A 222 -15.71 -15.64 -23.20
CA LEU A 222 -14.28 -15.99 -23.20
C LEU A 222 -13.43 -14.74 -23.00
N CYS A 223 -12.29 -14.90 -22.35
CA CYS A 223 -11.29 -13.85 -22.12
C CYS A 223 -9.91 -14.45 -22.37
N ASP A 224 -9.31 -14.09 -23.51
CA ASP A 224 -8.08 -14.74 -23.99
C ASP A 224 -6.81 -14.07 -23.43
N ASP A 225 -6.83 -12.74 -23.26
CA ASP A 225 -5.67 -11.95 -22.83
C ASP A 225 -5.76 -11.50 -21.36
N PRO A 226 -4.87 -11.99 -20.46
CA PRO A 226 -4.86 -11.56 -19.07
C PRO A 226 -4.13 -10.22 -18.89
N VAL A 227 -4.81 -9.23 -18.30
CA VAL A 227 -4.21 -7.94 -17.93
C VAL A 227 -3.80 -7.98 -16.45
N ARG A 228 -2.53 -7.64 -16.17
CA ARG A 228 -1.99 -7.56 -14.81
C ARG A 228 -1.89 -6.10 -14.36
N ILE A 229 -2.23 -5.83 -13.10
CA ILE A 229 -2.06 -4.53 -12.45
C ILE A 229 -1.31 -4.70 -11.14
N MET A 230 -0.56 -3.67 -10.75
CA MET A 230 0.09 -3.61 -9.45
C MET A 230 -0.64 -2.58 -8.58
N SER A 231 -1.16 -3.03 -7.44
CA SER A 231 -1.91 -2.18 -6.52
C SER A 231 -1.19 -2.02 -5.19
N VAL A 232 -1.21 -0.81 -4.63
CA VAL A 232 -0.70 -0.50 -3.30
C VAL A 232 -1.87 -0.46 -2.32
N TYR A 233 -1.84 -1.34 -1.33
CA TYR A 233 -2.81 -1.38 -0.25
C TYR A 233 -2.41 -0.43 0.89
N VAL A 234 -3.36 0.40 1.35
CA VAL A 234 -3.21 1.29 2.50
C VAL A 234 -3.99 0.70 3.67
N PRO A 235 -3.32 0.01 4.62
CA PRO A 235 -4.00 -0.71 5.70
C PRO A 235 -4.84 0.17 6.61
N GLU A 236 -4.44 1.44 6.73
CA GLU A 236 -5.12 2.41 7.59
C GLU A 236 -6.50 2.83 7.11
N LYS A 237 -6.74 2.74 5.79
CA LYS A 237 -8.01 3.12 5.15
C LYS A 237 -8.80 1.92 4.66
N ASP A 238 -8.21 0.73 4.71
CA ASP A 238 -8.75 -0.47 4.04
C ASP A 238 -9.06 -0.19 2.56
N MET A 239 -8.11 0.46 1.88
CA MET A 239 -8.23 0.90 0.48
C MET A 239 -6.99 0.53 -0.32
N SER A 240 -7.17 0.17 -1.57
CA SER A 240 -6.09 -0.05 -2.54
C SER A 240 -6.10 1.01 -3.63
N PHE A 241 -4.92 1.43 -4.07
CA PHE A 241 -4.73 2.31 -5.23
C PHE A 241 -3.92 1.58 -6.29
N ASP A 242 -4.16 1.89 -7.56
CA ASP A 242 -3.22 1.50 -8.63
C ASP A 242 -1.89 2.22 -8.41
N ILE A 243 -0.76 1.52 -8.58
CA ILE A 243 0.56 2.14 -8.44
C ILE A 243 0.76 3.31 -9.40
N LEU A 244 0.09 3.27 -10.56
CA LEU A 244 0.14 4.33 -11.56
C LEU A 244 -0.67 5.57 -11.15
N GLU A 245 -1.70 5.41 -10.33
CA GLU A 245 -2.51 6.52 -9.78
C GLU A 245 -1.72 7.32 -8.72
N MET A 246 -0.65 6.76 -8.16
CA MET A 246 0.14 7.44 -7.13
C MET A 246 0.77 8.76 -7.58
N ILE A 247 0.93 8.97 -8.90
CA ILE A 247 1.46 10.22 -9.44
C ILE A 247 0.58 11.43 -9.10
N GLU A 248 -0.74 11.23 -9.00
CA GLU A 248 -1.70 12.27 -8.63
C GLU A 248 -1.76 12.49 -7.10
N LYS A 249 -1.07 11.64 -6.34
CA LYS A 249 -1.07 11.59 -4.87
C LYS A 249 0.34 11.78 -4.30
N PRO A 250 0.90 13.00 -4.35
CA PRO A 250 2.32 13.26 -4.04
C PRO A 250 2.73 12.85 -2.62
N ASN A 251 1.83 13.00 -1.63
CA ASN A 251 2.11 12.59 -0.25
C ASN A 251 2.35 11.07 -0.13
N TYR A 252 1.54 10.26 -0.82
CA TYR A 252 1.68 8.80 -0.82
C TYR A 252 2.88 8.36 -1.67
N LEU A 253 3.10 9.04 -2.80
CA LEU A 253 4.26 8.81 -3.67
C LEU A 253 5.58 9.03 -2.92
N GLN A 254 5.71 10.16 -2.24
CA GLN A 254 6.92 10.48 -1.47
C GLN A 254 7.13 9.48 -0.32
N PHE A 255 6.06 9.12 0.40
CA PHE A 255 6.13 8.14 1.48
C PHE A 255 6.59 6.76 0.96
N HIS A 256 6.00 6.28 -0.13
CA HIS A 256 6.35 4.98 -0.69
C HIS A 256 7.79 4.98 -1.26
N ARG A 257 8.23 6.08 -1.86
CA ARG A 257 9.62 6.26 -2.32
C ARG A 257 10.60 6.09 -1.16
N GLN A 258 10.33 6.76 -0.04
CA GLN A 258 11.20 6.66 1.13
C GLN A 258 11.14 5.28 1.80
N THR A 259 10.00 4.58 1.68
CA THR A 259 9.88 3.20 2.13
C THR A 259 10.80 2.27 1.32
N LEU A 260 10.81 2.39 -0.01
CA LEU A 260 11.75 1.63 -0.86
C LEU A 260 13.21 1.99 -0.53
N ASN A 261 13.52 3.27 -0.36
CA ASN A 261 14.86 3.72 0.05
C ASN A 261 15.29 3.14 1.40
N LEU A 262 14.37 3.06 2.36
CA LEU A 262 14.61 2.42 3.65
C LEU A 262 14.95 0.93 3.46
N TYR A 263 14.20 0.21 2.63
CA TYR A 263 14.48 -1.20 2.32
C TYR A 263 15.88 -1.38 1.71
N CYS A 264 16.27 -0.53 0.76
CA CYS A 264 17.62 -0.55 0.19
C CYS A 264 18.70 -0.37 1.25
N LYS A 265 18.49 0.55 2.21
CA LYS A 265 19.44 0.82 3.30
C LYS A 265 19.52 -0.32 4.31
N LEU A 266 18.40 -1.00 4.59
CA LEU A 266 18.37 -2.14 5.52
C LEU A 266 19.12 -3.36 4.95
N ALA A 267 19.05 -3.58 3.64
CA ALA A 267 19.77 -4.65 2.94
C ALA A 267 21.23 -4.29 2.58
N ALA A 268 21.69 -3.07 2.90
CA ALA A 268 23.02 -2.62 2.53
C ALA A 268 24.13 -3.40 3.25
N HIS A 269 25.35 -3.31 2.71
CA HIS A 269 26.58 -3.89 3.27
C HIS A 269 26.53 -5.41 3.51
N GLY A 270 25.89 -6.17 2.61
CA GLY A 270 25.92 -7.63 2.64
C GLY A 270 24.95 -8.28 3.63
N ASN A 271 23.92 -7.56 4.09
CA ASN A 271 22.91 -8.11 5.00
C ASN A 271 21.90 -9.02 4.28
N GLN A 272 22.33 -10.25 3.98
CA GLN A 272 21.52 -11.23 3.23
C GLN A 272 20.29 -11.72 4.00
N LYS A 273 20.34 -11.75 5.33
CA LYS A 273 19.19 -12.16 6.16
C LYS A 273 18.01 -11.21 5.95
N VAL A 274 18.25 -9.91 5.96
CA VAL A 274 17.21 -8.91 5.72
C VAL A 274 16.78 -8.90 4.26
N ALA A 275 17.72 -9.08 3.32
CA ALA A 275 17.41 -9.21 1.90
C ALA A 275 16.38 -10.33 1.64
N HIS A 276 16.55 -11.51 2.24
CA HIS A 276 15.59 -12.61 2.12
C HIS A 276 14.20 -12.28 2.71
N ILE A 277 14.13 -11.56 3.83
CA ILE A 277 12.86 -11.12 4.42
C ILE A 277 12.17 -10.10 3.51
N LEU A 278 12.93 -9.18 2.92
CA LEU A 278 12.39 -8.17 1.99
C LEU A 278 11.84 -8.79 0.70
N CYS A 279 12.40 -9.91 0.24
CA CYS A 279 11.84 -10.68 -0.89
C CYS A 279 10.44 -11.25 -0.57
N GLY A 280 10.05 -11.37 0.70
CA GLY A 280 8.68 -11.71 1.10
C GLY A 280 7.70 -10.53 1.05
N HIS A 281 8.21 -9.29 1.01
CA HIS A 281 7.41 -8.07 0.88
C HIS A 281 7.31 -7.56 -0.55
N VAL A 282 8.41 -7.70 -1.32
CA VAL A 282 8.49 -7.32 -2.74
C VAL A 282 8.97 -8.54 -3.50
N ASP A 283 8.07 -9.12 -4.30
CA ASP A 283 8.33 -10.34 -5.07
C ASP A 283 8.94 -10.03 -6.46
N GLU A 284 9.37 -11.07 -7.15
CA GLU A 284 9.95 -10.97 -8.49
C GLU A 284 8.96 -10.38 -9.50
N ASP A 285 7.70 -10.82 -9.47
CA ASP A 285 6.65 -10.36 -10.40
C ASP A 285 6.40 -8.86 -10.29
N GLN A 286 6.40 -8.31 -9.07
CA GLN A 286 6.25 -6.88 -8.80
C GLN A 286 7.44 -6.09 -9.34
N ILE A 287 8.67 -6.58 -9.13
CA ILE A 287 9.88 -5.94 -9.65
C ILE A 287 9.85 -5.95 -11.18
N MET A 288 9.54 -7.11 -11.78
CA MET A 288 9.48 -7.27 -13.23
C MET A 288 8.39 -6.40 -13.86
N TYR A 289 7.22 -6.31 -13.22
CA TYR A 289 6.17 -5.37 -13.64
C TYR A 289 6.65 -3.93 -13.59
N ALA A 290 7.29 -3.51 -12.50
CA ALA A 290 7.77 -2.14 -12.33
C ALA A 290 8.86 -1.75 -13.34
N ILE A 291 9.74 -2.69 -13.71
CA ILE A 291 10.82 -2.48 -14.69
C ILE A 291 10.28 -2.38 -16.11
N LYS A 292 9.38 -3.30 -16.50
CA LYS A 292 8.81 -3.34 -17.86
C LYS A 292 7.82 -2.20 -18.12
N ASN A 293 7.13 -1.72 -17.09
CA ASN A 293 6.08 -0.72 -17.27
C ASN A 293 6.65 0.67 -17.62
N HIS A 294 6.26 1.23 -18.76
CA HIS A 294 6.70 2.55 -19.22
C HIS A 294 6.03 3.72 -18.49
N TYR A 295 4.84 3.51 -17.92
CA TYR A 295 4.02 4.56 -17.30
C TYR A 295 4.32 4.80 -15.82
N LEU A 296 5.26 4.04 -15.24
CA LEU A 296 5.63 4.21 -13.85
C LEU A 296 6.30 5.57 -13.61
N SER A 297 5.91 6.26 -12.53
CA SER A 297 6.48 7.55 -12.17
C SER A 297 7.99 7.47 -11.94
N GLY A 298 8.74 8.50 -12.33
CA GLY A 298 10.20 8.54 -12.21
C GLY A 298 10.74 8.17 -10.81
N PRO A 299 10.20 8.74 -9.72
CA PRO A 299 10.63 8.39 -8.36
C PRO A 299 10.37 6.94 -7.98
N MET A 300 9.26 6.33 -8.43
CA MET A 300 8.99 4.91 -8.20
C MET A 300 9.90 4.03 -9.03
N ARG A 301 10.06 4.34 -10.33
CA ARG A 301 10.97 3.64 -11.24
C ARG A 301 12.37 3.59 -10.66
N GLN A 302 12.89 4.73 -10.21
CA GLN A 302 14.20 4.77 -9.54
C GLN A 302 14.21 3.90 -8.28
N GLY A 303 13.19 3.98 -7.44
CA GLY A 303 13.09 3.19 -6.20
C GLY A 303 13.15 1.68 -6.44
N PHE A 304 12.42 1.16 -7.43
CA PHE A 304 12.44 -0.27 -7.76
C PHE A 304 13.77 -0.72 -8.38
N HIS A 305 14.38 0.08 -9.25
CA HIS A 305 15.71 -0.24 -9.77
C HIS A 305 16.80 -0.20 -8.69
N ASP A 306 16.79 0.83 -7.84
CA ASP A 306 17.74 0.93 -6.73
C ASP A 306 17.50 -0.23 -5.72
N PHE A 307 16.26 -0.69 -5.51
CA PHE A 307 15.92 -1.87 -4.70
C PHE A 307 16.46 -3.17 -5.31
N LEU A 308 16.22 -3.41 -6.60
CA LEU A 308 16.73 -4.58 -7.32
C LEU A 308 18.25 -4.67 -7.18
N ILE A 309 18.95 -3.55 -7.41
CA ILE A 309 20.40 -3.49 -7.29
C ILE A 309 20.82 -3.75 -5.84
N ALA A 310 20.22 -3.03 -4.87
CA ALA A 310 20.62 -3.11 -3.46
C ALA A 310 20.45 -4.52 -2.87
N VAL A 311 19.34 -5.19 -3.16
CA VAL A 311 18.98 -6.48 -2.57
C VAL A 311 19.67 -7.63 -3.31
N HIS A 312 19.68 -7.63 -4.64
CA HIS A 312 20.08 -8.82 -5.41
C HIS A 312 21.50 -8.74 -5.98
N LEU A 313 21.98 -7.55 -6.37
CA LEU A 313 23.24 -7.42 -7.11
C LEU A 313 24.38 -6.83 -6.28
N LYS A 314 24.07 -5.91 -5.36
CA LYS A 314 25.05 -5.02 -4.72
C LYS A 314 26.18 -5.76 -4.01
N THR A 315 25.86 -6.85 -3.32
CA THR A 315 26.85 -7.62 -2.55
C THR A 315 27.89 -8.25 -3.47
N HIS A 316 27.47 -8.80 -4.61
CA HIS A 316 28.41 -9.38 -5.59
C HIS A 316 29.15 -8.30 -6.37
N VAL A 317 28.46 -7.21 -6.75
CA VAL A 317 29.07 -6.03 -7.37
C VAL A 317 30.23 -5.49 -6.51
N ASP A 318 30.04 -5.35 -5.20
CA ASP A 318 31.08 -4.86 -4.30
C ASP A 318 32.26 -5.83 -4.19
N ALA A 319 31.99 -7.14 -4.12
CA ALA A 319 33.05 -8.16 -4.13
C ALA A 319 33.87 -8.13 -5.43
N ARG A 320 33.21 -7.92 -6.57
CA ARG A 320 33.84 -7.81 -7.89
C ARG A 320 34.68 -6.55 -8.02
N ILE A 321 34.19 -5.41 -7.54
CA ILE A 321 34.95 -4.15 -7.54
C ILE A 321 36.18 -4.27 -6.62
N SER A 322 36.03 -4.89 -5.46
CA SER A 322 37.16 -5.12 -4.53
C SER A 322 38.27 -5.96 -5.15
N ALA A 323 37.92 -6.97 -5.96
CA ALA A 323 38.87 -7.84 -6.64
C ALA A 323 39.27 -7.33 -8.04
N ALA A 324 38.80 -6.16 -8.48
CA ALA A 324 39.02 -5.67 -9.85
C ALA A 324 40.49 -5.35 -10.16
N HIS A 325 41.27 -5.05 -9.12
CA HIS A 325 42.71 -4.74 -9.22
C HIS A 325 43.60 -5.97 -9.03
N GLU A 326 43.01 -7.16 -8.83
CA GLU A 326 43.74 -8.42 -8.67
C GLU A 326 43.70 -9.22 -9.97
N TYR A 327 44.86 -9.41 -10.59
CA TYR A 327 44.99 -10.15 -11.86
C TYR A 327 45.58 -11.53 -11.61
N VAL A 328 44.76 -12.42 -11.04
CA VAL A 328 45.14 -13.82 -10.83
C VAL A 328 44.81 -14.61 -12.09
N VAL A 329 45.84 -15.08 -12.80
CA VAL A 329 45.71 -15.84 -14.05
C VAL A 329 46.30 -17.25 -13.85
N PRO A 330 45.50 -18.32 -13.97
CA PRO A 330 45.99 -19.68 -13.89
C PRO A 330 46.75 -20.05 -15.17
N LEU A 331 47.78 -20.89 -15.04
CA LEU A 331 48.52 -21.41 -16.19
C LEU A 331 47.72 -22.54 -16.84
N VAL A 332 46.93 -22.19 -17.87
CA VAL A 332 46.12 -23.12 -18.65
C VAL A 332 46.58 -23.18 -20.11
N PRO A 333 46.43 -24.32 -20.82
CA PRO A 333 46.84 -24.47 -22.23
C PRO A 333 46.17 -23.47 -23.19
N GLU A 334 45.01 -22.94 -22.81
CA GLU A 334 44.23 -21.95 -23.55
C GLU A 334 44.94 -20.58 -23.68
N LEU A 335 45.99 -20.34 -22.88
CA LEU A 335 46.79 -19.12 -22.88
C LEU A 335 48.08 -19.23 -23.70
N THR A 336 48.49 -20.43 -24.13
CA THR A 336 49.81 -20.68 -24.76
C THR A 336 49.98 -20.00 -26.12
N THR A 337 48.89 -19.63 -26.80
CA THR A 337 48.91 -19.11 -28.19
C THR A 337 47.81 -18.08 -28.42
N LYS A 338 47.70 -17.04 -27.57
CA LYS A 338 46.86 -15.86 -27.88
C LYS A 338 47.73 -14.75 -28.47
N ASN A 339 47.68 -14.58 -29.79
CA ASN A 339 48.14 -13.34 -30.43
C ASN A 339 47.20 -12.22 -30.03
N VAL A 340 47.64 -11.39 -29.06
CA VAL A 340 46.83 -10.31 -28.49
C VAL A 340 46.57 -9.21 -29.51
N PHE A 341 47.50 -8.96 -30.43
CA PHE A 341 47.37 -7.95 -31.47
C PHE A 341 47.10 -8.63 -32.81
N ASN A 342 45.90 -8.43 -33.36
CA ASN A 342 45.62 -8.78 -34.73
C ASN A 342 46.01 -7.59 -35.62
N PRO A 343 46.99 -7.73 -36.55
CA PRO A 343 47.47 -6.62 -37.37
C PRO A 343 46.40 -6.05 -38.33
N SER A 344 45.27 -6.74 -38.54
CA SER A 344 44.15 -6.26 -39.35
C SER A 344 43.14 -5.38 -38.59
N SER A 345 43.39 -5.06 -37.32
CA SER A 345 42.45 -4.34 -36.44
C SER A 345 43.11 -3.19 -35.67
N GLU A 346 43.98 -2.41 -36.32
CA GLU A 346 44.69 -1.28 -35.69
C GLU A 346 43.75 -0.13 -35.26
N ASP A 347 42.58 0.04 -35.90
CA ASP A 347 41.65 1.16 -35.64
C ASP A 347 40.35 0.77 -34.91
N ARG A 348 40.15 -0.51 -34.58
CA ARG A 348 38.95 -1.01 -33.88
C ARG A 348 39.36 -1.61 -32.55
N PHE A 349 38.59 -1.38 -31.47
CA PHE A 349 38.83 -1.95 -30.14
C PHE A 349 38.26 -3.39 -30.06
N PRO A 350 38.99 -4.45 -30.43
CA PRO A 350 38.40 -5.76 -30.67
C PRO A 350 38.38 -6.63 -29.39
N GLN A 351 39.04 -6.17 -28.32
CA GLN A 351 39.35 -6.99 -27.14
C GLN A 351 38.34 -6.83 -25.98
N ILE A 352 37.23 -6.13 -26.21
CA ILE A 352 36.16 -6.02 -25.20
C ILE A 352 35.42 -7.35 -25.04
N CYS A 353 35.29 -8.12 -26.13
CA CYS A 353 34.62 -9.42 -26.14
C CYS A 353 35.62 -10.57 -25.97
N GLY A 354 35.17 -11.65 -25.34
CA GLY A 354 35.91 -12.90 -25.24
C GLY A 354 36.15 -13.38 -23.81
N LYS A 355 36.43 -14.67 -23.68
CA LYS A 355 36.55 -15.35 -22.38
C LYS A 355 37.72 -14.80 -21.57
N SER A 356 37.41 -14.20 -20.42
CA SER A 356 38.39 -13.87 -19.39
C SER A 356 38.83 -15.14 -18.68
N VAL A 357 40.14 -15.39 -18.64
CA VAL A 357 40.75 -16.56 -17.97
C VAL A 357 41.12 -16.23 -16.50
N SER A 358 40.88 -14.99 -16.07
CA SER A 358 41.20 -14.53 -14.72
C SER A 358 40.25 -15.13 -13.67
N ILE A 359 40.80 -15.56 -12.54
CA ILE A 359 40.02 -16.04 -11.40
C ILE A 359 39.33 -14.83 -10.75
N ARG A 360 38.00 -14.91 -10.64
CA ARG A 360 37.18 -13.82 -10.08
C ARG A 360 36.06 -14.39 -9.21
N PRO A 361 35.52 -13.61 -8.24
CA PRO A 361 34.39 -14.03 -7.43
C PRO A 361 33.18 -14.46 -8.27
N ILE A 362 32.63 -15.64 -7.99
CA ILE A 362 31.45 -16.21 -8.66
C ILE A 362 30.21 -15.88 -7.83
N MET A 363 29.13 -15.50 -8.51
CA MET A 363 27.84 -15.25 -7.85
C MET A 363 27.20 -16.58 -7.48
N VAL A 364 26.78 -16.71 -6.21
CA VAL A 364 26.01 -17.86 -5.74
C VAL A 364 24.62 -17.36 -5.37
N CYS A 365 23.60 -17.93 -5.99
CA CYS A 365 22.21 -17.61 -5.73
C CYS A 365 21.59 -18.67 -4.80
N SER A 366 20.80 -18.22 -3.83
CA SER A 366 19.99 -19.08 -2.95
C SER A 366 18.50 -18.80 -3.18
N GLU A 367 17.68 -19.84 -3.07
CA GLU A 367 16.23 -19.67 -3.04
C GLU A 367 15.80 -18.85 -1.81
N VAL A 368 14.69 -18.13 -1.95
CA VAL A 368 14.16 -17.28 -0.87
C VAL A 368 13.71 -18.15 0.30
N GLN A 369 14.40 -18.04 1.43
CA GLN A 369 14.06 -18.79 2.64
C GLN A 369 12.86 -18.15 3.36
N THR A 370 11.66 -18.71 3.17
CA THR A 370 10.38 -18.24 3.74
C THR A 370 10.18 -18.54 5.23
N LYS A 371 11.14 -19.21 5.90
CA LYS A 371 10.99 -19.68 7.30
C LYS A 371 11.01 -18.57 8.36
N TYR A 372 11.27 -17.31 8.00
CA TYR A 372 11.45 -16.21 8.96
C TYR A 372 10.24 -15.29 9.15
N VAL A 373 9.08 -15.58 8.52
CA VAL A 373 7.91 -14.67 8.54
C VAL A 373 7.09 -14.74 9.84
N GLN A 374 7.48 -15.58 10.81
CA GLN A 374 6.90 -15.58 12.17
C GLN A 374 7.82 -14.87 13.17
N CYS A 375 7.87 -13.54 13.12
CA CYS A 375 8.29 -12.74 14.28
C CYS A 375 7.78 -11.29 14.19
N ASP A 376 7.52 -10.72 15.35
CA ASP A 376 6.66 -9.59 15.63
C ASP A 376 6.88 -8.30 14.83
N ARG A 377 5.74 -7.68 14.46
CA ARG A 377 5.67 -6.31 13.91
C ARG A 377 6.03 -5.29 15.00
N GLU A 378 7.31 -5.05 15.19
CA GLU A 378 7.84 -3.90 15.93
C GLU A 378 8.01 -2.69 14.99
N SER A 379 7.38 -1.61 15.37
CA SER A 379 7.30 -0.35 14.64
C SER A 379 8.55 0.51 14.91
N ALA A 380 9.37 0.71 13.88
CA ALA A 380 10.44 1.72 13.90
C ALA A 380 9.85 3.10 13.56
N GLY A 381 9.99 4.05 14.49
CA GLY A 381 9.69 5.46 14.24
C GLY A 381 10.79 6.10 13.39
N ALA A 382 10.41 6.77 12.30
CA ALA A 382 11.32 7.55 11.47
C ALA A 382 11.01 9.04 11.62
N SER A 383 12.04 9.80 11.98
CA SER A 383 12.06 11.26 11.99
C SER A 383 12.22 11.82 10.57
N TYR A 384 11.56 12.96 10.33
CA TYR A 384 11.58 13.67 9.04
C TYR A 384 12.93 14.34 8.79
N GLY A 385 13.55 14.04 7.65
CA GLY A 385 14.61 14.83 7.06
C GLY A 385 14.16 15.39 5.72
N GLN A 386 14.08 16.71 5.60
CA GLN A 386 13.91 17.39 4.33
C GLN A 386 15.20 17.27 3.53
N THR A 387 15.11 16.79 2.30
CA THR A 387 16.04 17.13 1.22
C THR A 387 15.20 17.32 -0.03
N GLY A 388 15.15 18.57 -0.49
CA GLY A 388 14.74 18.88 -1.84
C GLY A 388 15.85 18.49 -2.80
N GLU A 389 15.50 18.05 -4.00
CA GLU A 389 16.21 18.44 -5.21
C GLU A 389 15.47 17.98 -6.47
N SER A 390 15.43 18.94 -7.40
CA SER A 390 15.39 18.88 -8.86
C SER A 390 14.68 17.70 -9.54
N VAL A 391 13.53 18.06 -10.13
CA VAL A 391 12.93 17.39 -11.29
C VAL A 391 13.79 17.75 -12.49
N GLU A 392 14.56 16.80 -13.02
CA GLU A 392 14.80 16.54 -14.45
C GLU A 392 15.96 15.55 -14.64
N VAL A 393 15.93 14.79 -15.75
CA VAL A 393 16.87 13.72 -16.17
C VAL A 393 16.67 12.34 -15.50
N SER A 394 15.50 11.69 -15.64
CA SER A 394 15.22 10.47 -14.83
C SER A 394 14.71 9.18 -15.52
N ASN A 395 14.61 9.09 -16.85
CA ASN A 395 14.25 7.80 -17.46
C ASN A 395 15.45 6.86 -17.66
N PHE A 396 16.61 7.37 -18.08
CA PHE A 396 17.75 6.53 -18.41
C PHE A 396 18.67 6.22 -17.22
N ARG A 397 18.76 7.11 -16.23
CA ARG A 397 19.69 6.94 -15.09
C ARG A 397 19.46 5.62 -14.33
N PRO A 398 18.23 5.23 -13.97
CA PRO A 398 18.00 3.95 -13.29
C PRO A 398 18.38 2.74 -14.15
N LEU A 399 18.12 2.81 -15.46
CA LEU A 399 18.48 1.75 -16.41
C LEU A 399 19.99 1.60 -16.56
N PHE A 400 20.73 2.69 -16.73
CA PHE A 400 22.19 2.65 -16.83
C PHE A 400 22.86 2.17 -15.53
N LYS A 401 22.32 2.52 -14.37
CA LYS A 401 22.79 1.98 -13.09
C LYS A 401 22.63 0.45 -13.03
N LEU A 402 21.48 -0.06 -13.46
CA LEU A 402 21.22 -1.49 -13.49
C LEU A 402 22.14 -2.18 -14.50
N PHE A 403 22.24 -1.64 -15.71
CA PHE A 403 23.13 -2.15 -16.75
C PHE A 403 24.59 -2.20 -16.28
N ASN A 404 25.11 -1.13 -15.68
CA ASN A 404 26.46 -1.11 -15.12
C ASN A 404 26.66 -2.18 -14.04
N SER A 405 25.67 -2.38 -13.17
CA SER A 405 25.71 -3.43 -12.14
C SER A 405 25.77 -4.82 -12.77
N LEU A 406 24.94 -5.08 -13.79
CA LEU A 406 24.93 -6.34 -14.54
C LEU A 406 26.26 -6.60 -15.28
N MET A 407 26.86 -5.56 -15.87
CA MET A 407 28.18 -5.66 -16.51
C MET A 407 29.28 -6.04 -15.50
N ILE A 408 29.29 -5.44 -14.31
CA ILE A 408 30.32 -5.72 -13.29
C ILE A 408 30.21 -7.15 -12.78
N VAL A 409 28.99 -7.65 -12.57
CA VAL A 409 28.72 -9.05 -12.19
C VAL A 409 29.16 -9.99 -13.31
N GLY A 410 29.04 -9.57 -14.56
CA GLY A 410 29.38 -10.37 -15.74
C GLY A 410 28.20 -11.20 -16.26
N LEU A 411 26.97 -10.68 -16.14
CA LEU A 411 25.75 -11.34 -16.63
C LEU A 411 25.39 -10.93 -18.07
N ILE A 412 26.15 -10.03 -18.68
CA ILE A 412 25.92 -9.55 -20.05
C ILE A 412 26.80 -10.36 -21.01
N GLU A 413 26.19 -10.94 -22.03
CA GLU A 413 26.89 -11.74 -23.03
C GLU A 413 27.62 -10.87 -24.05
N ASP A 414 28.57 -11.47 -24.79
CA ASP A 414 29.39 -10.75 -25.78
C ASP A 414 28.52 -10.10 -26.88
N ASP A 415 27.44 -10.74 -27.30
CA ASP A 415 26.54 -10.22 -28.34
C ASP A 415 25.69 -9.03 -27.83
N ASP A 416 25.21 -9.10 -26.60
CA ASP A 416 24.52 -7.98 -25.94
C ASP A 416 25.46 -6.77 -25.77
N LEU A 417 26.71 -7.04 -25.36
CA LEU A 417 27.71 -6.01 -25.18
C LEU A 417 28.06 -5.32 -26.51
N ARG A 418 28.18 -6.08 -27.60
CA ARG A 418 28.35 -5.51 -28.95
C ARG A 418 27.19 -4.62 -29.35
N TYR A 419 25.95 -5.06 -29.10
CA TYR A 419 24.76 -4.25 -29.40
C TYR A 419 24.77 -2.91 -28.65
N VAL A 420 25.07 -2.94 -27.35
CA VAL A 420 25.15 -1.71 -26.55
C VAL A 420 26.32 -0.83 -26.97
N MET A 421 27.48 -1.39 -27.30
CA MET A 421 28.63 -0.62 -27.77
C MET A 421 28.39 0.05 -29.13
N LYS A 422 27.61 -0.58 -30.02
CA LYS A 422 27.12 0.06 -31.26
C LYS A 422 26.24 1.28 -30.96
N LEU A 423 25.39 1.22 -29.93
CA LEU A 423 24.55 2.35 -29.53
C LEU A 423 25.36 3.50 -28.92
N ILE A 424 26.44 3.21 -28.19
CA ILE A 424 27.26 4.23 -27.49
C ILE A 424 28.28 4.86 -28.44
N HIS A 425 28.95 4.05 -29.27
CA HIS A 425 30.04 4.50 -30.14
C HIS A 425 30.00 3.79 -31.50
N PRO A 426 29.01 4.11 -32.35
CA PRO A 426 28.76 3.39 -33.60
C PRO A 426 29.97 3.42 -34.54
N SER A 427 30.74 4.51 -34.58
CA SER A 427 31.94 4.61 -35.43
C SER A 427 33.07 3.62 -35.11
N ALA A 428 33.08 3.01 -33.92
CA ALA A 428 34.10 2.02 -33.55
C ALA A 428 33.58 0.58 -33.58
N PHE A 429 32.27 0.37 -33.40
CA PHE A 429 31.67 -0.94 -33.20
C PHE A 429 30.65 -1.35 -34.25
N ASP A 430 30.19 -0.41 -35.09
CA ASP A 430 29.30 -0.69 -36.21
C ASP A 430 30.10 -0.68 -37.53
N GLU A 431 30.15 -1.84 -38.18
CA GLU A 431 30.88 -2.03 -39.44
C GLU A 431 30.23 -1.28 -40.61
N ASN A 432 28.95 -0.91 -40.47
CA ASN A 432 28.17 -0.20 -41.48
C ASN A 432 28.03 1.30 -41.17
N TYR A 433 28.81 1.84 -40.22
CA TYR A 433 28.69 3.24 -39.84
C TYR A 433 29.25 4.19 -40.90
N GLU A 434 28.38 4.97 -41.53
CA GLU A 434 28.75 6.08 -42.42
C GLU A 434 28.62 7.44 -41.69
N PRO A 435 29.71 8.24 -41.59
CA PRO A 435 29.65 9.55 -40.97
C PRO A 435 28.68 10.49 -41.70
N GLY A 436 27.58 10.89 -41.03
CA GLY A 436 26.63 11.88 -41.54
C GLY A 436 25.28 11.35 -42.02
N GLN A 437 25.05 10.03 -42.00
CA GLN A 437 23.68 9.49 -42.08
C GLN A 437 23.03 9.54 -40.69
N LEU A 438 21.99 10.35 -40.54
CA LEU A 438 21.03 10.17 -39.45
C LEU A 438 20.46 8.75 -39.58
N ALA A 439 20.74 7.90 -38.59
CA ALA A 439 20.21 6.55 -38.54
C ALA A 439 18.70 6.59 -38.84
N SER A 440 18.29 5.92 -39.93
CA SER A 440 16.87 5.70 -40.20
C SER A 440 16.30 4.92 -39.02
N HIS A 441 15.46 5.57 -38.23
CA HIS A 441 14.72 4.94 -37.14
C HIS A 441 13.74 3.91 -37.71
N GLU A 442 14.23 2.71 -38.04
CA GLU A 442 13.40 1.52 -37.91
C GLU A 442 13.38 1.18 -36.42
N ALA A 443 12.42 1.78 -35.72
CA ALA A 443 12.00 1.30 -34.42
C ALA A 443 11.49 -0.13 -34.63
N ILE A 444 12.33 -1.11 -34.31
CA ILE A 444 11.94 -2.50 -34.18
C ILE A 444 11.01 -2.57 -32.96
N VAL A 445 9.73 -2.39 -33.21
CA VAL A 445 8.65 -2.83 -32.34
C VAL A 445 8.59 -4.35 -32.53
N HIS A 446 9.29 -5.10 -31.68
CA HIS A 446 8.95 -6.50 -31.49
C HIS A 446 7.91 -6.57 -30.37
N GLU A 447 6.79 -7.21 -30.72
CA GLU A 447 5.61 -7.53 -29.91
C GLU A 447 5.93 -8.21 -28.57
#